data_AF-A0A7Y6K825-F1
#
_entry.id   AF-A0A7Y6K825-F1
#
_cell.length_a   1.000
_cell.length_b   1.000
_cell.length_c   1.000
_cell.angle_alpha   90.00
_cell.angle_beta   90.00
_cell.angle_gamma   90.00
#
_symmetry.space_group_name_H-M   'P 1'
#
loop_
_entity.id
_entity.type
_entity.pdbx_description
1 polymer ?
#
loop_
_entity_poly.entity_id
_entity_poly.type
_entity_poly.pdbx_seq_one_letter_code
_entity_poly.pdbx_strand_id
1 'polypeptide(L)'
;MKIAGAKKIGDDPLSLAALYRAGLGTKWHNKTEAAARLTSLGLRIHRNQIQQALAVSAFPREVLSLFRDVGLVHQTVRELVRAKNSIGMADLVSRAAIVDPAGKSRTEILAHLCGSRCQTDFRPTYKSESPLALHARYLEGLRLGTWATMREAAERMDIAHSRLVAASAVADLPLEITSVLPSDSLTFEVGRAIADLVAIRGVEAIRKQAVVARRLDPLVSPQRLLARLMGIEASQFLAKVKRAPQSRGRPGGLFVELHLDASDPDSESRLETLVGLLNVEFARRSATAGRVAQVSQRKAVPQQDRRQQYLAEQQHRLNRPVPLSRLSLPPHLSGSEGSNRSAAMLSVGICDDRSALEHWLSKFENATTRDRYQREVERLLLWAIIAKRKPLSSIDADDADEYINRFAANPQPRSIWVGKGQRSREDPSWRPFRGPLSDESRRRTLLTLRGCFDDLVAQDYLIANPFQGIDWKGIRQKNTYTEFGETSGE
;
A
#
# COMPACT_ATOMS: atom_id res chain seq x y z
N MET A 1 -8.87 -3.34 32.52
CA MET A 1 -10.21 -3.30 31.90
C MET A 1 -10.21 -2.31 30.75
N LYS A 2 -10.35 -2.77 29.50
CA LYS A 2 -10.50 -1.89 28.32
C LYS A 2 -11.94 -1.41 28.27
N ILE A 3 -12.17 -0.10 28.41
CA ILE A 3 -13.49 0.51 28.22
C ILE A 3 -13.77 0.56 26.72
N ALA A 4 -14.84 -0.10 26.31
CA ALA A 4 -15.33 -0.06 24.94
C ALA A 4 -15.77 1.37 24.56
N GLY A 5 -15.36 1.83 23.38
CA GLY A 5 -16.08 2.85 22.62
C GLY A 5 -16.07 4.28 23.15
N ALA A 6 -14.90 4.89 23.36
CA ALA A 6 -14.82 6.35 23.39
C ALA A 6 -15.05 6.89 21.96
N LYS A 7 -16.30 7.17 21.59
CA LYS A 7 -16.65 7.96 20.39
C LYS A 7 -15.77 9.21 20.39
N LYS A 8 -15.01 9.44 19.31
CA LYS A 8 -14.20 10.66 19.17
C LYS A 8 -15.14 11.86 19.32
N ILE A 9 -14.83 12.77 20.24
CA ILE A 9 -15.67 13.94 20.60
C ILE A 9 -16.02 14.81 19.37
N GLY A 10 -15.22 14.76 18.30
CA GLY A 10 -15.49 15.46 17.03
C GLY A 10 -16.54 14.81 16.13
N ASP A 11 -16.84 13.52 16.30
CA ASP A 11 -17.77 12.76 15.44
C ASP A 11 -19.21 12.78 15.97
N ASP A 12 -19.40 13.08 17.26
CA ASP A 12 -20.73 13.24 17.87
C ASP A 12 -21.16 14.73 17.88
N PRO A 13 -22.17 15.12 17.09
CA PRO A 13 -22.61 16.50 17.00
C PRO A 13 -23.18 17.05 18.31
N LEU A 14 -23.76 16.22 19.19
CA LEU A 14 -24.30 16.70 20.47
C LEU A 14 -23.17 17.00 21.46
N SER A 15 -22.14 16.15 21.47
CA SER A 15 -20.92 16.37 22.26
C SER A 15 -20.15 17.59 21.76
N LEU A 16 -20.07 17.79 20.44
CA LEU A 16 -19.47 18.98 19.84
C LEU A 16 -20.20 20.28 20.23
N ALA A 17 -21.54 20.26 20.26
CA ALA A 17 -22.33 21.41 20.70
C ALA A 17 -22.12 21.73 22.19
N ALA A 18 -22.06 20.70 23.04
CA ALA A 18 -21.78 20.85 24.47
C ALA A 18 -20.37 21.41 24.71
N LEU A 19 -19.37 20.88 24.00
CA LEU A 19 -17.99 21.35 24.04
C LEU A 19 -17.90 22.83 23.65
N TYR A 20 -18.55 23.22 22.55
CA TYR A 20 -18.57 24.62 22.11
C TYR A 20 -19.16 25.55 23.17
N ARG A 21 -20.28 25.17 23.81
CA ARG A 21 -20.93 25.96 24.86
C ARG A 21 -20.04 26.10 26.10
N ALA A 22 -19.34 25.04 26.49
CA ALA A 22 -18.45 25.06 27.66
C ALA A 22 -17.25 26.00 27.50
N GLY A 23 -16.72 26.16 26.28
CA GLY A 23 -15.60 27.07 26.01
C GLY A 23 -15.99 28.48 25.59
N LEU A 24 -17.28 28.77 25.40
CA LEU A 24 -17.75 30.09 24.95
C LEU A 24 -17.57 31.12 26.06
N GLY A 25 -16.83 32.20 25.78
CA GLY A 25 -16.51 33.27 26.73
C GLY A 25 -15.28 33.02 27.60
N THR A 26 -14.66 31.84 27.50
CA THR A 26 -13.43 31.49 28.26
C THR A 26 -12.28 31.08 27.35
N LYS A 27 -12.53 30.18 26.40
CA LYS A 27 -11.53 29.62 25.46
C LYS A 27 -11.70 30.16 24.03
N TRP A 28 -12.89 30.64 23.70
CA TRP A 28 -13.21 31.29 22.42
C TRP A 28 -14.43 32.20 22.57
N HIS A 29 -14.52 33.22 21.71
CA HIS A 29 -15.62 34.20 21.72
C HIS A 29 -16.58 33.99 20.54
N ASN A 30 -16.15 33.25 19.51
CA ASN A 30 -16.97 32.97 18.33
C ASN A 30 -16.68 31.58 17.74
N LYS A 31 -17.57 31.14 16.84
CA LYS A 31 -17.49 29.81 16.18
C LYS A 31 -16.22 29.62 15.33
N THR A 32 -15.70 30.70 14.77
CA THR A 32 -14.49 30.66 13.93
C THR A 32 -13.25 30.40 14.79
N GLU A 33 -13.15 31.11 15.93
CA GLU A 33 -12.07 30.95 16.90
C GLU A 33 -12.12 29.56 17.57
N ALA A 34 -13.32 29.08 17.92
CA ALA A 34 -13.51 27.73 18.42
C ALA A 34 -13.03 26.66 17.42
N ALA A 35 -13.40 26.79 16.15
CA ALA A 35 -12.97 25.86 15.10
C ALA A 35 -11.44 25.86 14.91
N ALA A 36 -10.81 27.05 14.91
CA ALA A 36 -9.37 27.18 14.80
C ALA A 36 -8.64 26.55 16.00
N ARG A 37 -9.11 26.79 17.22
CA ARG A 37 -8.55 26.23 18.46
C ARG A 37 -8.72 24.71 18.53
N LEU A 38 -9.90 24.19 18.21
CA LEU A 38 -10.15 22.73 18.18
C LEU A 38 -9.30 22.04 17.09
N THR A 39 -9.10 22.71 15.94
CA THR A 39 -8.21 22.22 14.88
C THR A 39 -6.75 22.20 15.34
N SER A 40 -6.29 23.22 16.08
CA SER A 40 -4.94 23.23 16.65
C SER A 40 -4.69 22.13 17.70
N LEU A 41 -5.75 21.60 18.30
CA LEU A 41 -5.71 20.47 19.24
C LEU A 41 -5.88 19.09 18.54
N GLY A 42 -5.82 19.06 17.20
CA GLY A 42 -5.88 17.83 16.40
C GLY A 42 -7.29 17.37 16.01
N LEU A 43 -8.35 18.11 16.37
CA LEU A 43 -9.72 17.81 15.97
C LEU A 43 -10.07 18.58 14.69
N ARG A 44 -10.17 17.90 13.54
CA ARG A 44 -10.52 18.50 12.23
C ARG A 44 -11.97 19.02 12.19
N ILE A 45 -12.23 20.13 12.88
CA ILE A 45 -13.57 20.70 13.07
C ILE A 45 -13.66 22.07 12.41
N HIS A 46 -14.64 22.23 11.53
CA HIS A 46 -14.92 23.48 10.84
C HIS A 46 -16.05 24.29 11.48
N ARG A 47 -16.08 25.62 11.28
CA ARG A 47 -17.14 26.52 11.77
C ARG A 47 -18.55 26.03 11.44
N ASN A 48 -18.76 25.53 10.21
CA ASN A 48 -20.08 25.06 9.76
C ASN A 48 -20.54 23.81 10.52
N GLN A 49 -19.61 22.94 10.92
CA GLN A 49 -19.93 21.75 11.72
C GLN A 49 -20.39 22.15 13.12
N ILE A 50 -19.73 23.14 13.74
CA ILE A 50 -20.15 23.71 15.03
C ILE A 50 -21.52 24.37 14.91
N GLN A 51 -21.78 25.13 13.84
CA GLN A 51 -23.08 25.77 13.62
C GLN A 51 -24.22 24.74 13.49
N GLN A 52 -23.99 23.64 12.77
CA GLN A 52 -24.98 22.59 12.59
C GLN A 52 -25.18 21.73 13.85
N ALA A 53 -24.10 21.45 14.58
CA ALA A 53 -24.16 20.80 15.89
C ALA A 53 -25.02 21.61 16.87
N LEU A 54 -24.83 22.93 16.93
CA LEU A 54 -25.66 23.82 17.75
C LEU A 54 -27.11 23.83 17.31
N ALA A 55 -27.36 23.85 15.99
CA ALA A 55 -28.71 23.83 15.44
C ALA A 55 -29.46 22.55 15.81
N VAL A 56 -28.81 21.38 15.74
CA VAL A 56 -29.42 20.08 16.10
C VAL A 56 -29.51 19.88 17.61
N SER A 57 -28.60 20.44 18.40
CA SER A 57 -28.71 20.40 19.87
C SER A 57 -29.96 21.12 20.43
N ALA A 58 -30.63 21.93 19.60
CA ALA A 58 -31.87 22.62 19.94
C ALA A 58 -33.13 21.86 19.47
N PHE A 59 -32.98 20.65 18.94
CA PHE A 59 -34.12 19.83 18.53
C PHE A 59 -34.82 19.21 19.75
N PRO A 60 -36.14 18.98 19.69
CA PRO A 60 -36.89 18.28 20.73
C PRO A 60 -36.34 16.88 20.99
N ARG A 61 -36.46 16.41 22.23
CA ARG A 61 -35.90 15.13 22.68
C ARG A 61 -36.53 13.95 21.96
N GLU A 62 -37.78 14.10 21.55
CA GLU A 62 -38.60 13.15 20.80
C GLU A 62 -37.98 12.82 19.44
N VAL A 63 -37.34 13.80 18.79
CA VAL A 63 -36.66 13.59 17.51
C VAL A 63 -35.25 13.03 17.73
N LEU A 64 -34.55 13.50 18.76
CA LEU A 64 -33.18 13.08 19.06
C LEU A 64 -33.12 11.65 19.63
N SER A 65 -34.15 11.20 20.36
CA SER A 65 -34.22 9.85 20.95
C SER A 65 -34.24 8.74 19.91
N LEU A 66 -34.81 8.99 18.72
CA LEU A 66 -34.82 8.04 17.61
C LEU A 66 -33.41 7.66 17.13
N PHE A 67 -32.43 8.53 17.35
CA PHE A 67 -31.03 8.31 16.96
C PHE A 67 -30.14 7.92 18.14
N ARG A 68 -30.70 7.52 19.29
CA ARG A 68 -29.91 7.15 20.48
C ARG A 68 -28.97 5.98 20.21
N ASP A 69 -29.50 4.89 19.65
CA ASP A 69 -28.76 3.64 19.45
C ASP A 69 -27.92 3.70 18.17
N VAL A 70 -28.48 4.29 17.11
CA VAL A 70 -27.80 4.39 15.82
C VAL A 70 -26.80 5.56 15.83
N GLY A 71 -27.00 6.62 16.60
CA GLY A 71 -26.13 7.79 16.67
C GLY A 71 -26.30 8.77 15.52
N LEU A 72 -25.98 10.03 15.78
CA LEU A 72 -26.05 11.13 14.80
C LEU A 72 -24.70 11.34 14.11
N VAL A 73 -24.74 11.50 12.79
CA VAL A 73 -23.57 11.90 11.98
C VAL A 73 -23.86 13.21 11.26
N HIS A 74 -22.82 13.91 10.81
CA HIS A 74 -22.95 15.23 10.19
C HIS A 74 -23.92 15.28 8.99
N GLN A 75 -24.00 14.22 8.17
CA GLN A 75 -24.98 14.16 7.08
C GLN A 75 -26.43 14.16 7.60
N THR A 76 -26.72 13.33 8.60
CA THR A 76 -28.03 13.25 9.26
C THR A 76 -28.43 14.58 9.89
N VAL A 77 -27.47 15.25 10.54
CA VAL A 77 -27.65 16.59 11.13
C VAL A 77 -28.07 17.61 10.06
N ARG A 78 -27.42 17.59 8.88
CA ARG A 78 -27.80 18.49 7.77
C ARG A 78 -29.21 18.25 7.28
N GLU A 79 -29.60 16.99 7.11
CA GLU A 79 -30.94 16.66 6.64
C GLU A 79 -32.02 17.00 7.68
N LEU A 80 -31.77 16.80 8.97
CA LEU A 80 -32.69 17.23 10.03
C LEU A 80 -32.86 18.75 10.06
N VAL A 81 -31.78 19.51 9.91
CA VAL A 81 -31.85 20.98 9.84
C VAL A 81 -32.59 21.45 8.58
N ARG A 82 -32.40 20.77 7.45
CA ARG A 82 -33.15 21.04 6.21
C ARG A 82 -34.63 20.74 6.38
N ALA A 83 -34.98 19.57 6.92
CA ALA A 83 -36.34 19.16 7.19
C ALA A 83 -37.04 20.14 8.15
N LYS A 84 -36.35 20.58 9.21
CA LYS A 84 -36.86 21.63 10.11
C LYS A 84 -37.23 22.89 9.33
N ASN A 85 -36.38 23.31 8.39
CA ASN A 85 -36.60 24.53 7.61
C ASN A 85 -37.70 24.36 6.55
N SER A 86 -37.98 23.14 6.08
CA SER A 86 -38.97 22.88 5.03
C SER A 86 -40.37 22.55 5.56
N ILE A 87 -40.48 21.68 6.56
CA ILE A 87 -41.77 21.20 7.10
C ILE A 87 -42.10 21.77 8.49
N GLY A 88 -41.12 22.40 9.16
CA GLY A 88 -41.29 22.97 10.50
C GLY A 88 -41.06 21.97 11.62
N MET A 89 -40.85 22.48 12.84
CA MET A 89 -40.49 21.65 13.99
C MET A 89 -41.68 20.84 14.56
N ALA A 90 -42.89 21.41 14.53
CA ALA A 90 -44.08 20.75 15.07
C ALA A 90 -44.41 19.47 14.30
N ASP A 91 -44.34 19.52 12.97
CA ASP A 91 -44.60 18.37 12.10
C ASP A 91 -43.51 17.29 12.22
N LEU A 92 -42.25 17.69 12.40
CA LEU A 92 -41.15 16.74 12.71
C LEU A 92 -41.40 15.98 14.02
N VAL A 93 -41.91 16.64 15.05
CA VAL A 93 -42.23 16.00 16.33
C VAL A 93 -43.43 15.06 16.19
N SER A 94 -44.48 15.47 15.48
CA SER A 94 -45.63 14.62 15.19
C SER A 94 -45.24 13.36 14.42
N ARG A 95 -44.32 13.47 13.47
CA ARG A 95 -43.80 12.32 12.71
C ARG A 95 -42.89 11.45 13.57
N ALA A 96 -42.04 12.05 14.39
CA ALA A 96 -41.16 11.32 15.32
C ALA A 96 -41.94 10.42 16.28
N ALA A 97 -43.11 10.87 16.74
CA ALA A 97 -43.96 10.09 17.64
C ALA A 97 -44.49 8.78 17.04
N ILE A 98 -44.51 8.64 15.72
CA ILE A 98 -45.05 7.47 15.00
C ILE A 98 -43.93 6.48 14.63
N VAL A 99 -42.67 6.91 14.68
CA VAL A 99 -41.53 6.10 14.23
C VAL A 99 -41.01 5.21 15.36
N ASP A 100 -41.16 3.90 15.21
CA ASP A 100 -40.39 2.93 15.99
C ASP A 100 -38.93 2.87 15.47
N PRO A 101 -37.92 3.23 16.28
CA PRO A 101 -36.51 3.20 15.89
C PRO A 101 -35.88 1.80 15.92
N ALA A 102 -36.52 0.79 16.52
CA ALA A 102 -35.94 -0.54 16.68
C ALA A 102 -35.64 -1.20 15.32
N GLY A 103 -34.38 -1.61 15.11
CA GLY A 103 -33.93 -2.30 13.89
C GLY A 103 -33.82 -1.43 12.64
N LYS A 104 -34.14 -0.13 12.70
CA LYS A 104 -34.07 0.78 11.55
C LYS A 104 -32.73 1.49 11.46
N SER A 105 -32.24 1.65 10.23
CA SER A 105 -31.04 2.43 9.91
C SER A 105 -31.30 3.94 9.99
N ARG A 106 -30.23 4.74 10.08
CA ARG A 106 -30.32 6.22 10.12
C ARG A 106 -31.08 6.79 8.93
N THR A 107 -30.93 6.19 7.75
CA THR A 107 -31.59 6.60 6.50
C THR A 107 -33.08 6.33 6.53
N GLU A 108 -33.50 5.21 7.10
CA GLU A 108 -34.92 4.84 7.23
C GLU A 108 -35.61 5.74 8.26
N ILE A 109 -34.97 6.00 9.40
CA ILE A 109 -35.50 6.93 10.42
C ILE A 109 -35.66 8.34 9.82
N LEU A 110 -34.69 8.82 9.04
CA LEU A 110 -34.80 10.12 8.35
C LEU A 110 -35.94 10.14 7.32
N ALA A 111 -36.13 9.06 6.56
CA ALA A 111 -37.19 8.97 5.57
C ALA A 111 -38.57 9.11 6.21
N HIS A 112 -38.80 8.43 7.34
CA HIS A 112 -40.05 8.55 8.09
C HIS A 112 -40.25 9.95 8.69
N LEU A 113 -39.20 10.58 9.20
CA LEU A 113 -39.27 11.92 9.80
C LEU A 113 -39.53 13.03 8.78
N CYS A 114 -38.84 13.01 7.64
CA CYS A 114 -39.01 14.04 6.62
C CYS A 114 -40.34 13.88 5.86
N GLY A 115 -41.04 12.75 6.07
CA GLY A 115 -42.33 12.34 5.49
C GLY A 115 -42.50 12.69 4.02
N SER A 116 -41.40 12.64 3.30
CA SER A 116 -41.42 12.17 1.95
C SER A 116 -42.10 10.81 2.00
N ARG A 117 -43.32 10.69 1.45
CA ARG A 117 -43.54 9.51 0.57
C ARG A 117 -42.25 9.45 -0.24
N CYS A 118 -41.62 8.29 -0.37
CA CYS A 118 -40.76 8.12 -1.52
C CYS A 118 -41.68 8.30 -2.74
N GLN A 119 -42.02 9.54 -3.11
CA GLN A 119 -41.87 9.96 -4.47
C GLN A 119 -40.46 9.48 -4.77
N THR A 120 -40.43 8.34 -5.44
CA THR A 120 -39.50 8.07 -6.51
C THR A 120 -39.57 9.23 -7.52
N ASP A 121 -39.37 10.47 -7.08
CA ASP A 121 -38.69 11.45 -7.87
C ASP A 121 -37.32 10.82 -8.01
N PHE A 122 -37.17 10.15 -9.15
CA PHE A 122 -35.98 9.52 -9.68
C PHE A 122 -34.71 10.31 -9.37
N ARG A 123 -34.22 10.22 -8.13
CA ARG A 123 -32.91 10.70 -7.70
C ARG A 123 -32.37 9.85 -6.55
N PRO A 124 -32.01 8.57 -6.78
CA PRO A 124 -30.60 8.28 -6.66
C PRO A 124 -29.92 9.05 -7.81
N THR A 125 -29.01 9.96 -7.52
CA THR A 125 -28.25 10.64 -8.57
C THR A 125 -27.72 9.59 -9.55
N TYR A 126 -28.22 9.52 -10.79
CA TYR A 126 -27.70 8.64 -11.86
C TYR A 126 -26.17 8.83 -12.08
N LYS A 127 -25.63 9.93 -11.54
CA LYS A 127 -24.21 10.25 -11.39
C LYS A 127 -23.42 9.20 -10.57
N SER A 128 -24.06 8.40 -9.72
CA SER A 128 -23.42 7.33 -8.94
C SER A 128 -23.74 5.91 -9.42
N GLU A 129 -24.62 5.75 -10.42
CA GLU A 129 -24.90 4.43 -11.00
C GLU A 129 -23.70 3.89 -11.78
N SER A 130 -23.58 2.55 -11.81
CA SER A 130 -22.56 1.87 -12.60
C SER A 130 -22.85 2.01 -14.10
N PRO A 131 -21.84 1.87 -14.97
CA PRO A 131 -22.02 1.96 -16.43
C PRO A 131 -23.09 1.01 -16.96
N LEU A 132 -23.11 -0.25 -16.49
CA LEU A 132 -24.08 -1.25 -16.95
C LEU A 132 -25.49 -0.96 -16.44
N ALA A 133 -25.64 -0.51 -15.20
CA ALA A 133 -26.93 -0.10 -14.66
C ALA A 133 -27.50 1.10 -15.45
N LEU A 134 -26.65 2.09 -15.74
CA LEU A 134 -27.04 3.28 -16.49
C LEU A 134 -27.43 2.94 -17.94
N HIS A 135 -26.71 2.02 -18.58
CA HIS A 135 -27.06 1.55 -19.92
C HIS A 135 -28.36 0.73 -19.94
N ALA A 136 -28.57 -0.15 -18.97
CA ALA A 136 -29.82 -0.91 -18.84
C ALA A 136 -31.03 0.02 -18.64
N ARG A 137 -30.87 1.12 -17.89
CA ARG A 137 -31.90 2.16 -17.74
C ARG A 137 -32.21 2.87 -19.05
N TYR A 138 -31.19 3.19 -19.83
CA TYR A 138 -31.38 3.77 -21.15
C TYR A 138 -32.18 2.85 -22.08
N LEU A 139 -31.86 1.55 -22.12
CA LEU A 139 -32.60 0.56 -22.91
C LEU A 139 -34.06 0.42 -22.44
N GLU A 140 -34.29 0.41 -21.13
CA GLU A 140 -35.63 0.33 -20.56
C GLU A 140 -36.49 1.55 -20.95
N GLY A 141 -35.91 2.75 -20.96
CA GLY A 141 -36.65 3.93 -21.38
C GLY A 141 -36.88 4.02 -22.90
N LEU A 142 -36.02 3.41 -23.73
CA LEU A 142 -36.33 3.21 -25.15
C LEU A 142 -37.55 2.27 -25.30
N ARG A 143 -37.58 1.19 -24.52
CA ARG A 143 -38.68 0.21 -24.53
C ARG A 143 -40.01 0.81 -24.07
N LEU A 144 -39.97 1.67 -23.06
CA LEU A 144 -41.14 2.36 -22.51
C LEU A 144 -41.52 3.62 -23.30
N GLY A 145 -40.76 3.99 -24.35
CA GLY A 145 -40.99 5.21 -25.13
C GLY A 145 -40.77 6.50 -24.34
N THR A 146 -40.07 6.44 -23.21
CA THR A 146 -39.77 7.61 -22.38
C THR A 146 -38.71 8.51 -22.98
N TRP A 147 -38.02 8.08 -24.02
CA TRP A 147 -37.12 8.86 -24.87
C TRP A 147 -36.89 8.13 -26.20
N ALA A 148 -36.63 8.87 -27.27
CA ALA A 148 -36.35 8.33 -28.60
C ALA A 148 -34.84 8.34 -28.94
N THR A 149 -34.06 9.19 -28.28
CA THR A 149 -32.62 9.35 -28.57
C THR A 149 -31.77 9.37 -27.30
N MET A 150 -30.48 9.02 -27.41
CA MET A 150 -29.52 9.14 -26.31
C MET A 150 -29.36 10.57 -25.76
N ARG A 151 -29.58 11.60 -26.59
CA ARG A 151 -29.54 13.01 -26.14
C ARG A 151 -30.72 13.33 -25.24
N GLU A 152 -31.91 12.97 -25.70
CA GLU A 152 -33.15 13.16 -24.95
C GLU A 152 -33.15 12.37 -23.63
N ALA A 153 -32.61 11.14 -23.66
CA ALA A 153 -32.39 10.34 -22.46
C ALA A 153 -31.43 11.03 -21.47
N ALA A 154 -30.29 11.54 -21.95
CA ALA A 154 -29.31 12.22 -21.11
C ALA A 154 -29.85 13.50 -20.47
N GLU A 155 -30.63 14.28 -21.22
CA GLU A 155 -31.30 15.50 -20.73
C GLU A 155 -32.35 15.16 -19.68
N ARG A 156 -33.21 14.16 -19.94
CA ARG A 156 -34.23 13.72 -18.96
C ARG A 156 -33.62 13.09 -17.71
N MET A 157 -32.47 12.44 -17.83
CA MET A 157 -31.75 11.82 -16.70
C MET A 157 -30.81 12.80 -15.96
N ASP A 158 -30.69 14.07 -16.36
CA ASP A 158 -29.73 15.04 -15.78
C ASP A 158 -28.27 14.52 -15.74
N ILE A 159 -27.83 13.88 -16.82
CA ILE A 159 -26.47 13.36 -16.98
C ILE A 159 -25.83 13.90 -18.26
N ALA A 160 -24.49 14.01 -18.26
CA ALA A 160 -23.78 14.37 -19.49
C ALA A 160 -24.01 13.31 -20.57
N HIS A 161 -24.34 13.72 -21.79
CA HIS A 161 -24.52 12.81 -22.93
C HIS A 161 -23.30 11.89 -23.14
N SER A 162 -22.09 12.41 -22.94
CA SER A 162 -20.84 11.63 -23.00
C SER A 162 -20.75 10.50 -21.97
N ARG A 163 -21.47 10.61 -20.84
CA ARG A 163 -21.55 9.55 -19.82
C ARG A 163 -22.41 8.39 -20.30
N LEU A 164 -23.51 8.69 -21.00
CA LEU A 164 -24.38 7.65 -21.56
C LEU A 164 -23.72 6.93 -22.74
N VAL A 165 -22.99 7.68 -23.60
CA VAL A 165 -22.16 7.10 -24.66
C VAL A 165 -21.10 6.16 -24.09
N ALA A 166 -20.41 6.59 -23.02
CA ALA A 166 -19.44 5.74 -22.33
C ALA A 166 -20.09 4.49 -21.69
N ALA A 167 -21.31 4.60 -21.17
CA ALA A 167 -22.05 3.46 -20.63
C ALA A 167 -22.38 2.42 -21.71
N SER A 168 -22.79 2.89 -22.90
CA SER A 168 -23.02 2.01 -24.06
C SER A 168 -21.76 1.29 -24.50
N ALA A 169 -20.65 2.03 -24.67
CA ALA A 169 -19.38 1.44 -25.08
C ALA A 169 -18.86 0.38 -24.09
N VAL A 170 -19.19 0.51 -22.81
CA VAL A 170 -18.86 -0.49 -21.78
C VAL A 170 -19.79 -1.71 -21.86
N ALA A 171 -21.06 -1.52 -22.20
CA ALA A 171 -22.01 -2.61 -22.42
C ALA A 171 -21.68 -3.41 -23.70
N ASP A 172 -21.08 -2.77 -24.69
CA ASP A 172 -20.65 -3.39 -25.95
C ASP A 172 -19.35 -4.21 -25.81
N LEU A 173 -18.71 -4.23 -24.62
CA LEU A 173 -17.52 -5.04 -24.37
C LEU A 173 -17.86 -6.54 -24.38
N PRO A 174 -16.96 -7.40 -24.91
CA PRO A 174 -17.13 -8.85 -24.88
C PRO A 174 -17.42 -9.40 -23.48
N LEU A 175 -18.38 -10.33 -23.40
CA LEU A 175 -18.82 -10.98 -22.17
C LEU A 175 -17.67 -11.69 -21.44
N GLU A 176 -16.65 -12.14 -22.16
CA GLU A 176 -15.45 -12.76 -21.61
C GLU A 176 -14.61 -11.79 -20.79
N ILE A 177 -14.71 -10.48 -21.02
CA ILE A 177 -13.99 -9.45 -20.27
C ILE A 177 -14.81 -9.00 -19.05
N THR A 178 -16.12 -8.79 -19.24
CA THR A 178 -17.02 -8.38 -18.16
C THR A 178 -17.21 -9.48 -17.12
N SER A 179 -17.16 -10.75 -17.51
CA SER A 179 -17.25 -11.90 -16.59
C SER A 179 -16.02 -12.11 -15.70
N VAL A 180 -14.87 -11.54 -16.06
CA VAL A 180 -13.63 -11.63 -15.25
C VAL A 180 -13.59 -10.55 -14.18
N LEU A 181 -14.37 -9.48 -14.34
CA LEU A 181 -14.44 -8.35 -13.42
C LEU A 181 -15.47 -8.63 -12.32
N PRO A 182 -15.14 -8.44 -11.02
CA PRO A 182 -16.13 -8.46 -9.95
C PRO A 182 -17.28 -7.48 -10.24
N SER A 183 -18.51 -7.83 -9.90
CA SER A 183 -19.73 -7.05 -10.21
C SER A 183 -19.67 -5.58 -9.77
N ASP A 184 -18.88 -5.27 -8.74
CA ASP A 184 -18.74 -3.94 -8.14
C ASP A 184 -17.53 -3.13 -8.68
N SER A 185 -16.73 -3.71 -9.58
CA SER A 185 -15.44 -3.15 -10.00
C SER A 185 -15.47 -2.34 -11.30
N LEU A 186 -16.52 -2.51 -12.10
CA LEU A 186 -16.64 -1.89 -13.42
C LEU A 186 -17.13 -0.45 -13.29
N THR A 187 -16.20 0.47 -13.00
CA THR A 187 -16.47 1.91 -12.99
C THR A 187 -16.37 2.51 -14.40
N PHE A 188 -16.83 3.74 -14.59
CA PHE A 188 -16.71 4.46 -15.87
C PHE A 188 -15.25 4.64 -16.33
N GLU A 189 -14.33 4.82 -15.39
CA GLU A 189 -12.90 4.99 -15.68
C GLU A 189 -12.29 3.67 -16.15
N VAL A 190 -12.59 2.57 -15.45
CA VAL A 190 -12.14 1.22 -15.80
C VAL A 190 -12.73 0.78 -17.13
N GLY A 191 -14.04 0.96 -17.33
CA GLY A 191 -14.71 0.59 -18.57
C GLY A 191 -14.20 1.35 -19.79
N ARG A 192 -13.91 2.65 -19.66
CA ARG A 192 -13.29 3.44 -20.73
C ARG A 192 -11.88 2.96 -21.05
N ALA A 193 -11.06 2.69 -20.03
CA ALA A 193 -9.72 2.17 -20.23
C ALA A 193 -9.72 0.81 -20.96
N ILE A 194 -10.69 -0.05 -20.68
CA ILE A 194 -10.87 -1.33 -21.37
C ILE A 194 -11.33 -1.11 -22.81
N ALA A 195 -12.28 -0.21 -23.06
CA ALA A 195 -12.74 0.11 -24.42
C ALA A 195 -11.61 0.68 -25.29
N ASP A 196 -10.81 1.60 -24.74
CA ASP A 196 -9.63 2.16 -25.41
C ASP A 196 -8.59 1.06 -25.70
N LEU A 197 -8.40 0.11 -24.78
CA LEU A 197 -7.50 -1.03 -24.95
C LEU A 197 -7.97 -1.99 -26.05
N VAL A 198 -9.27 -2.27 -26.11
CA VAL A 198 -9.89 -3.09 -27.17
C VAL A 198 -9.74 -2.41 -28.53
N ALA A 199 -9.88 -1.09 -28.60
CA ALA A 199 -9.67 -0.32 -29.82
C ALA A 199 -8.20 -0.38 -30.32
N ILE A 200 -7.22 -0.43 -29.40
CA ILE A 200 -5.79 -0.46 -29.74
C ILE A 200 -5.29 -1.87 -30.10
N ARG A 201 -5.64 -2.89 -29.31
CA ARG A 201 -5.08 -4.26 -29.47
C ARG A 201 -5.97 -5.22 -30.25
N GLY A 202 -7.20 -4.81 -30.54
CA GLY A 202 -8.20 -5.66 -31.18
C GLY A 202 -8.88 -6.62 -30.21
N VAL A 203 -10.17 -6.88 -30.47
CA VAL A 203 -11.08 -7.65 -29.61
C VAL A 203 -10.55 -9.05 -29.28
N GLU A 204 -9.94 -9.72 -30.26
CA GLU A 204 -9.55 -11.13 -30.15
C GLU A 204 -8.30 -11.34 -29.29
N ALA A 205 -7.36 -10.38 -29.30
CA ALA A 205 -6.18 -10.43 -28.44
C ALA A 205 -6.56 -10.27 -26.96
N ILE A 206 -7.50 -9.36 -26.67
CA ILE A 206 -7.99 -9.12 -25.32
C ILE A 206 -8.83 -10.29 -24.82
N ARG A 207 -9.67 -10.91 -25.68
CA ARG A 207 -10.44 -12.11 -25.35
C ARG A 207 -9.55 -13.25 -24.87
N LYS A 208 -8.45 -13.53 -25.59
CA LYS A 208 -7.48 -14.58 -25.21
C LYS A 208 -6.85 -14.31 -23.84
N GLN A 209 -6.49 -13.06 -23.54
CA GLN A 209 -5.92 -12.71 -22.24
C GLN A 209 -6.93 -12.74 -21.09
N ALA A 210 -8.19 -12.38 -21.34
CA ALA A 210 -9.26 -12.48 -20.35
C ALA A 210 -9.52 -13.95 -19.93
N VAL A 211 -9.50 -14.89 -20.89
CA VAL A 211 -9.64 -16.34 -20.60
C VAL A 211 -8.48 -16.86 -19.73
N VAL A 212 -7.25 -16.39 -19.96
CA VAL A 212 -6.09 -16.72 -19.13
C VAL A 212 -6.24 -16.12 -17.73
N ALA A 213 -6.69 -14.87 -17.63
CA ALA A 213 -6.91 -14.18 -16.36
C ALA A 213 -7.97 -14.85 -15.47
N ARG A 214 -8.98 -15.50 -16.07
CA ARG A 214 -10.05 -16.23 -15.36
C ARG A 214 -9.59 -17.49 -14.63
N ARG A 215 -8.45 -18.08 -15.01
CA ARG A 215 -7.97 -19.38 -14.48
C ARG A 215 -7.25 -19.30 -13.12
N LEU A 216 -7.15 -18.12 -12.50
CA LEU A 216 -6.43 -17.90 -11.24
C LEU A 216 -7.35 -17.18 -10.23
N ASP A 217 -7.34 -17.65 -8.98
CA ASP A 217 -8.20 -17.33 -7.81
C ASP A 217 -8.73 -15.87 -7.67
N PRO A 218 -9.95 -15.64 -7.12
CA PRO A 218 -10.80 -14.48 -7.45
C PRO A 218 -10.62 -13.19 -6.61
N LEU A 219 -9.59 -13.04 -5.78
CA LEU A 219 -9.41 -11.85 -4.93
C LEU A 219 -8.41 -10.83 -5.49
N VAL A 220 -8.55 -10.49 -6.77
CA VAL A 220 -7.66 -9.53 -7.46
C VAL A 220 -8.34 -8.17 -7.55
N SER A 221 -7.68 -7.12 -7.06
CA SER A 221 -8.20 -5.74 -7.11
C SER A 221 -8.41 -5.26 -8.57
N PRO A 222 -9.35 -4.34 -8.84
CA PRO A 222 -9.71 -3.92 -10.20
C PRO A 222 -8.52 -3.39 -11.00
N GLN A 223 -7.62 -2.66 -10.34
CA GLN A 223 -6.39 -2.12 -10.94
C GLN A 223 -5.39 -3.21 -11.33
N ARG A 224 -5.31 -4.28 -10.54
CA ARG A 224 -4.40 -5.42 -10.75
C ARG A 224 -4.89 -6.33 -11.86
N LEU A 225 -6.21 -6.44 -12.03
CA LEU A 225 -6.83 -7.11 -13.16
C LEU A 225 -6.65 -6.31 -14.47
N LEU A 226 -6.80 -4.99 -14.43
CA LEU A 226 -6.53 -4.09 -15.56
C LEU A 226 -5.05 -4.18 -15.99
N ALA A 227 -4.12 -4.16 -15.03
CA ALA A 227 -2.70 -4.39 -15.30
C ALA A 227 -2.47 -5.73 -16.02
N ARG A 228 -3.08 -6.82 -15.55
CA ARG A 228 -2.96 -8.14 -16.18
C ARG A 228 -3.62 -8.24 -17.56
N LEU A 229 -4.77 -7.59 -17.78
CA LEU A 229 -5.42 -7.49 -19.10
C LEU A 229 -4.57 -6.68 -20.10
N MET A 230 -3.71 -5.80 -19.61
CA MET A 230 -2.67 -5.13 -20.41
C MET A 230 -1.42 -6.01 -20.62
N GLY A 231 -1.36 -7.23 -20.07
CA GLY A 231 -0.17 -8.10 -20.08
C GLY A 231 0.90 -7.73 -19.06
N ILE A 232 0.56 -6.90 -18.07
CA ILE A 232 1.47 -6.35 -17.07
C ILE A 232 1.25 -7.09 -15.73
N GLU A 233 2.21 -7.89 -15.30
CA GLU A 233 2.17 -8.45 -13.95
C GLU A 233 2.55 -7.37 -12.93
N ALA A 234 1.68 -7.11 -11.96
CA ALA A 234 1.83 -6.04 -10.97
C ALA A 234 3.04 -6.16 -10.02
N SER A 235 3.90 -7.15 -10.19
CA SER A 235 5.20 -7.24 -9.53
C SER A 235 6.28 -6.38 -10.20
N GLN A 236 6.07 -5.87 -11.41
CA GLN A 236 7.13 -5.26 -12.22
C GLN A 236 7.09 -3.72 -12.35
N PHE A 237 6.06 -3.03 -11.86
CA PHE A 237 5.91 -1.58 -12.12
C PHE A 237 5.97 -0.74 -10.83
N LEU A 238 7.12 -0.13 -10.57
CA LEU A 238 7.30 0.93 -9.58
C LEU A 238 7.38 2.26 -10.34
N ALA A 239 6.33 3.07 -10.29
CA ALA A 239 6.34 4.42 -10.85
C ALA A 239 6.56 5.44 -9.73
N LYS A 240 7.67 6.19 -9.78
CA LYS A 240 7.96 7.27 -8.82
C LYS A 240 7.89 8.62 -9.52
N VAL A 241 7.01 9.49 -9.04
CA VAL A 241 6.93 10.87 -9.51
C VAL A 241 7.82 11.73 -8.62
N LYS A 242 8.83 12.37 -9.21
CA LYS A 242 9.77 13.27 -8.54
C LYS A 242 9.66 14.67 -9.15
N ARG A 243 9.69 15.71 -8.31
CA ARG A 243 9.82 17.10 -8.77
C ARG A 243 11.26 17.54 -8.51
N ALA A 244 11.98 17.95 -9.56
CA ALA A 244 13.33 18.46 -9.38
C ALA A 244 13.31 19.78 -8.58
N PRO A 245 14.35 20.05 -7.78
CA PRO A 245 14.49 21.34 -7.11
C PRO A 245 14.65 22.47 -8.12
N GLN A 246 14.18 23.66 -7.75
CA GLN A 246 14.27 24.86 -8.58
C GLN A 246 15.75 25.25 -8.74
N SER A 247 16.23 25.37 -9.98
CA SER A 247 17.63 25.74 -10.26
C SER A 247 17.67 26.95 -11.17
N ARG A 248 18.45 27.97 -10.79
CA ARG A 248 18.63 29.25 -11.52
C ARG A 248 17.29 29.89 -11.96
N GLY A 249 16.33 30.01 -11.02
CA GLY A 249 15.06 30.70 -11.26
C GLY A 249 14.05 29.96 -12.17
N ARG A 250 14.38 28.78 -12.70
CA ARG A 250 13.44 27.96 -13.50
C ARG A 250 12.73 26.93 -12.63
N PRO A 251 11.38 26.80 -12.68
CA PRO A 251 10.65 25.76 -11.97
C PRO A 251 11.19 24.38 -12.38
N GLY A 252 11.48 23.54 -11.38
CA GLY A 252 12.01 22.20 -11.63
C GLY A 252 10.98 21.32 -12.33
N GLY A 253 11.46 20.53 -13.30
CA GLY A 253 10.62 19.60 -14.06
C GLY A 253 10.01 18.50 -13.21
N LEU A 254 8.90 17.92 -13.69
CA LEU A 254 8.32 16.69 -13.18
C LEU A 254 8.98 15.50 -13.91
N PHE A 255 9.48 14.55 -13.14
CA PHE A 255 10.10 13.32 -13.61
C PHE A 255 9.25 12.14 -13.17
N VAL A 256 8.97 11.22 -14.07
CA VAL A 256 8.29 9.96 -13.79
C VAL A 256 9.29 8.84 -14.05
N GLU A 257 9.75 8.21 -12.98
CA GLU A 257 10.69 7.09 -13.03
C GLU A 257 9.89 5.80 -13.12
N LEU A 258 10.09 5.03 -14.19
CA LEU A 258 9.39 3.78 -14.48
C LEU A 258 10.39 2.63 -14.43
N HIS A 259 10.20 1.69 -13.51
CA HIS A 259 10.97 0.45 -13.50
C HIS A 259 10.27 -0.59 -14.39
N LEU A 260 10.98 -1.11 -15.39
CA LEU A 260 10.54 -2.19 -16.27
C LEU A 260 11.52 -3.35 -16.16
N ASP A 261 11.03 -4.58 -16.19
CA ASP A 261 11.86 -5.78 -16.11
C ASP A 261 12.63 -5.99 -17.42
N ALA A 262 13.95 -6.12 -17.34
CA ALA A 262 14.82 -6.30 -18.52
C ALA A 262 14.61 -7.66 -19.23
N SER A 263 13.94 -8.61 -18.57
CA SER A 263 13.59 -9.92 -19.14
C SER A 263 12.30 -9.92 -19.98
N ASP A 264 11.56 -8.80 -19.99
CA ASP A 264 10.32 -8.65 -20.75
C ASP A 264 10.64 -8.18 -22.19
N PRO A 265 10.41 -9.02 -23.22
CA PRO A 265 10.71 -8.67 -24.62
C PRO A 265 9.84 -7.50 -25.12
N ASP A 266 8.73 -7.19 -24.46
CA ASP A 266 7.83 -6.11 -24.82
C ASP A 266 8.11 -4.81 -24.05
N SER A 267 9.13 -4.79 -23.18
CA SER A 267 9.41 -3.67 -22.26
C SER A 267 9.62 -2.33 -22.99
N GLU A 268 10.31 -2.33 -24.12
CA GLU A 268 10.53 -1.13 -24.94
C GLU A 268 9.23 -0.61 -25.55
N SER A 269 8.40 -1.50 -26.10
CA SER A 269 7.10 -1.17 -26.67
C SER A 269 6.09 -0.69 -25.61
N ARG A 270 6.16 -1.25 -24.40
CA ARG A 270 5.39 -0.79 -23.22
C ARG A 270 5.82 0.61 -22.77
N LEU A 271 7.12 0.89 -22.76
CA LEU A 271 7.66 2.21 -22.43
C LEU A 271 7.20 3.26 -23.45
N GLU A 272 7.28 2.94 -24.74
CA GLU A 272 6.80 3.82 -25.82
C GLU A 272 5.31 4.12 -25.70
N THR A 273 4.50 3.10 -25.40
CA THR A 273 3.05 3.25 -25.20
C THR A 273 2.72 4.16 -24.02
N LEU A 274 3.41 3.98 -22.88
CA LEU A 274 3.21 4.83 -21.70
C LEU A 274 3.62 6.29 -21.95
N VAL A 275 4.74 6.50 -22.64
CA VAL A 275 5.18 7.84 -23.06
C VAL A 275 4.20 8.46 -24.06
N GLY A 276 3.63 7.66 -24.96
CA GLY A 276 2.56 8.07 -25.87
C GLY A 276 1.31 8.57 -25.13
N LEU A 277 0.80 7.77 -24.18
CA LEU A 277 -0.37 8.12 -23.36
C LEU A 277 -0.14 9.38 -22.50
N LEU A 278 1.05 9.51 -21.89
CA LEU A 278 1.41 10.72 -21.14
C LEU A 278 1.43 11.96 -22.04
N ASN A 279 2.00 11.86 -23.24
CA ASN A 279 2.02 12.96 -24.20
C ASN A 279 0.60 13.36 -24.65
N VAL A 280 -0.30 12.40 -24.86
CA VAL A 280 -1.71 12.66 -25.18
C VAL A 280 -2.42 13.37 -24.04
N GLU A 281 -2.23 12.93 -22.79
CA GLU A 281 -2.85 13.52 -21.61
C GLU A 281 -2.32 14.94 -21.33
N PHE A 282 -1.01 15.17 -21.48
CA PHE A 282 -0.42 16.50 -21.36
C PHE A 282 -0.91 17.45 -22.46
N ALA A 283 -1.01 16.98 -23.71
CA ALA A 283 -1.58 17.76 -24.81
C ALA A 283 -3.05 18.14 -24.55
N ARG A 284 -3.85 17.21 -24.02
CA ARG A 284 -5.26 17.42 -23.69
C ARG A 284 -5.44 18.45 -22.57
N ARG A 285 -4.62 18.40 -21.52
CA ARG A 285 -4.64 19.39 -20.42
C ARG A 285 -4.19 20.78 -20.87
N SER A 286 -3.18 20.86 -21.75
CA SER A 286 -2.77 22.13 -22.36
C SER A 286 -3.83 22.72 -23.28
N ALA A 287 -4.58 21.89 -24.02
CA ALA A 287 -5.71 22.33 -24.84
C ALA A 287 -6.91 22.82 -24.00
N THR A 288 -7.11 22.23 -22.81
CA THR A 288 -8.20 22.60 -21.89
C THR A 288 -7.87 23.88 -21.09
N ALA A 289 -6.59 24.16 -20.84
CA ALA A 289 -6.10 25.32 -20.09
C ALA A 289 -5.94 26.60 -20.95
N GLY A 290 -6.89 26.82 -21.86
CA GLY A 290 -6.85 27.87 -22.88
C GLY A 290 -6.28 29.22 -22.42
N ARG A 291 -5.27 29.70 -23.17
CA ARG A 291 -4.79 31.09 -23.31
C ARG A 291 -3.82 31.74 -22.32
N VAL A 292 -3.32 31.10 -21.23
CA VAL A 292 -2.38 31.82 -20.31
C VAL A 292 -0.97 31.22 -20.22
N ALA A 293 -0.66 30.13 -20.91
CA ALA A 293 0.65 29.52 -20.81
C ALA A 293 1.21 29.16 -22.18
N GLN A 294 2.08 30.01 -22.74
CA GLN A 294 3.15 29.56 -23.63
C GLN A 294 4.16 28.68 -22.84
N VAL A 295 3.67 27.67 -22.12
CA VAL A 295 4.51 26.64 -21.52
C VAL A 295 4.82 25.67 -22.65
N SER A 296 5.98 25.92 -23.26
CA SER A 296 6.79 25.01 -24.07
C SER A 296 6.14 23.67 -24.41
N GLN A 297 5.91 23.44 -25.71
CA GLN A 297 5.55 22.16 -26.35
C GLN A 297 6.62 21.07 -26.15
N ARG A 298 7.02 20.79 -24.90
CA ARG A 298 8.02 19.76 -24.59
C ARG A 298 7.31 18.41 -24.53
N LYS A 299 7.52 17.59 -25.57
CA LYS A 299 7.22 16.16 -25.53
C LYS A 299 7.98 15.51 -24.37
N ALA A 300 7.33 14.61 -23.65
CA ALA A 300 8.02 13.65 -22.79
C ALA A 300 8.88 12.76 -23.69
N VAL A 301 10.19 12.76 -23.44
CA VAL A 301 11.18 11.95 -24.15
C VAL A 301 11.67 10.88 -23.17
N PRO A 302 11.74 9.59 -23.56
CA PRO A 302 12.38 8.57 -22.75
C PRO A 302 13.84 8.96 -22.49
N GLN A 303 14.22 9.10 -21.23
CA GLN A 303 15.62 9.19 -20.83
C GLN A 303 15.95 7.99 -19.96
N GLN A 304 16.91 7.19 -20.39
CA GLN A 304 17.55 6.22 -19.48
C GLN A 304 18.26 7.00 -18.39
N ASP A 305 18.04 6.61 -17.13
CA ASP A 305 18.77 7.19 -16.02
C ASP A 305 20.25 6.83 -16.22
N ARG A 306 21.14 7.82 -16.35
CA ARG A 306 22.59 7.58 -16.45
C ARG A 306 23.13 6.86 -15.21
N ARG A 307 22.39 6.86 -14.10
CA ARG A 307 22.69 6.07 -12.89
C ARG A 307 22.24 4.62 -12.99
N GLN A 308 21.40 4.25 -13.97
CA GLN A 308 20.89 2.90 -14.14
C GLN A 308 22.01 1.90 -14.44
N GLN A 309 23.03 2.31 -15.20
CA GLN A 309 24.26 1.52 -15.38
C GLN A 309 25.00 1.33 -14.05
N TYR A 310 25.18 2.41 -13.28
CA TYR A 310 25.79 2.34 -11.95
C TYR A 310 24.99 1.46 -10.96
N LEU A 311 23.66 1.58 -10.93
CA LEU A 311 22.78 0.80 -10.07
C LEU A 311 22.67 -0.66 -10.53
N ALA A 312 22.65 -0.93 -11.83
CA ALA A 312 22.71 -2.27 -12.40
C ALA A 312 24.05 -2.93 -12.11
N GLU A 313 25.16 -2.19 -12.15
CA GLU A 313 26.47 -2.66 -11.69
C GLU A 313 26.45 -2.97 -10.18
N GLN A 314 25.85 -2.13 -9.34
CA GLN A 314 25.68 -2.44 -7.91
C GLN A 314 24.79 -3.68 -7.69
N GLN A 315 23.70 -3.83 -8.45
CA GLN A 315 22.77 -4.95 -8.32
C GLN A 315 23.35 -6.26 -8.90
N HIS A 316 24.17 -6.19 -9.94
CA HIS A 316 24.97 -7.30 -10.43
C HIS A 316 26.06 -7.70 -9.42
N ARG A 317 26.65 -6.73 -8.70
CA ARG A 317 27.55 -7.03 -7.57
C ARG A 317 26.84 -7.76 -6.43
N LEU A 318 25.59 -7.42 -6.14
CA LEU A 318 24.77 -8.12 -5.12
C LEU A 318 24.32 -9.51 -5.55
N ASN A 319 24.36 -9.87 -6.84
CA ASN A 319 24.00 -11.22 -7.29
C ASN A 319 25.17 -12.21 -7.21
N ARG A 320 26.35 -11.74 -6.80
CA ARG A 320 27.55 -12.55 -6.63
C ARG A 320 28.01 -12.47 -5.17
N PRO A 321 28.30 -13.60 -4.51
CA PRO A 321 28.91 -13.58 -3.19
C PRO A 321 30.21 -12.77 -3.18
N VAL A 322 30.30 -11.81 -2.27
CA VAL A 322 31.52 -11.06 -1.97
C VAL A 322 31.82 -11.19 -0.48
N PRO A 323 33.09 -11.20 -0.05
CA PRO A 323 33.42 -11.31 1.36
C PRO A 323 32.84 -10.17 2.19
N LEU A 324 32.64 -10.41 3.50
CA LEU A 324 32.07 -9.45 4.44
C LEU A 324 32.82 -8.10 4.40
N SER A 325 34.15 -8.15 4.36
CA SER A 325 35.02 -6.95 4.33
C SER A 325 34.78 -6.03 3.12
N ARG A 326 34.28 -6.59 2.00
CA ARG A 326 34.02 -5.87 0.73
C ARG A 326 32.53 -5.68 0.47
N LEU A 327 31.67 -6.16 1.36
CA LEU A 327 30.22 -6.13 1.16
C LEU A 327 29.69 -4.71 1.34
N SER A 328 29.18 -4.12 0.25
CA SER A 328 28.48 -2.84 0.28
C SER A 328 27.01 -3.09 -0.02
N LEU A 329 26.14 -2.74 0.93
CA LEU A 329 24.72 -3.04 0.87
C LEU A 329 23.90 -1.78 0.60
N PRO A 330 22.86 -1.87 -0.24
CA PRO A 330 21.91 -0.79 -0.38
C PRO A 330 21.13 -0.60 0.92
N PRO A 331 20.59 0.60 1.21
CA PRO A 331 19.97 0.90 2.51
C PRO A 331 18.82 -0.02 2.93
N HIS A 332 18.12 -0.64 1.97
CA HIS A 332 17.02 -1.56 2.27
C HIS A 332 17.48 -3.00 2.62
N LEU A 333 18.76 -3.33 2.41
CA LEU A 333 19.37 -4.61 2.78
C LEU A 333 20.47 -4.45 3.83
N SER A 334 20.72 -3.24 4.32
CA SER A 334 21.71 -2.98 5.37
C SER A 334 21.29 -3.58 6.72
N GLY A 335 19.99 -3.73 6.95
CA GLY A 335 19.44 -4.15 8.25
C GLY A 335 19.29 -3.03 9.26
N SER A 336 19.48 -1.77 8.87
CA SER A 336 19.19 -0.65 9.77
C SER A 336 17.72 -0.59 10.20
N GLU A 337 16.81 -1.07 9.35
CA GLU A 337 15.35 -1.08 9.55
C GLU A 337 14.77 -2.53 9.53
N GLY A 338 15.55 -3.54 9.90
CA GLY A 338 15.12 -4.94 9.87
C GLY A 338 13.96 -5.26 10.83
N SER A 339 13.10 -6.22 10.48
CA SER A 339 11.90 -6.56 11.26
C SER A 339 12.19 -7.16 12.65
N ASN A 340 13.38 -7.71 12.87
CA ASN A 340 13.86 -8.24 14.15
C ASN A 340 14.84 -7.28 14.85
N ARG A 341 14.91 -6.00 14.42
CA ARG A 341 15.74 -4.99 15.08
C ARG A 341 15.11 -4.51 16.38
N SER A 342 15.91 -4.41 17.44
CA SER A 342 15.47 -3.78 18.68
C SER A 342 15.32 -2.27 18.49
N ALA A 343 14.33 -1.68 19.18
CA ALA A 343 14.11 -0.23 19.22
C ALA A 343 14.93 0.47 20.32
N ALA A 344 15.77 -0.27 21.05
CA ALA A 344 16.60 0.26 22.13
C ALA A 344 17.76 1.14 21.60
N MET A 345 18.34 1.93 22.51
CA MET A 345 19.48 2.79 22.20
C MET A 345 20.72 1.93 21.91
N LEU A 346 21.04 1.79 20.62
CA LEU A 346 22.13 0.94 20.14
C LEU A 346 23.50 1.43 20.64
N SER A 347 24.43 0.49 20.82
CA SER A 347 25.84 0.81 21.05
C SER A 347 26.40 1.66 19.91
N VAL A 348 27.18 2.69 20.27
CA VAL A 348 27.75 3.65 19.31
C VAL A 348 28.55 2.90 18.24
N GLY A 349 28.17 3.06 16.97
CA GLY A 349 28.85 2.46 15.81
C GLY A 349 28.23 1.17 15.26
N ILE A 350 27.23 0.57 15.93
CA ILE A 350 26.51 -0.62 15.43
C ILE A 350 25.16 -0.20 14.85
N CYS A 351 25.16 0.25 13.59
CA CYS A 351 23.97 0.80 12.92
C CYS A 351 23.35 -0.12 11.86
N ASP A 352 24.08 -1.13 11.40
CA ASP A 352 23.67 -2.06 10.34
C ASP A 352 24.15 -3.50 10.61
N ASP A 353 23.69 -4.47 9.82
CA ASP A 353 23.98 -5.90 10.04
C ASP A 353 25.48 -6.19 9.91
N ARG A 354 26.15 -5.49 9.00
CA ARG A 354 27.58 -5.67 8.74
C ARG A 354 28.40 -5.23 9.95
N SER A 355 28.17 -4.02 10.45
CA SER A 355 28.85 -3.47 11.62
C SER A 355 28.58 -4.31 12.88
N ALA A 356 27.38 -4.87 13.03
CA ALA A 356 27.05 -5.80 14.12
C ALA A 356 27.87 -7.09 14.06
N LEU A 357 28.00 -7.70 12.88
CA LEU A 357 28.82 -8.90 12.69
C LEU A 357 30.32 -8.61 12.85
N GLU A 358 30.81 -7.50 12.30
CA GLU A 358 32.20 -7.08 12.46
C GLU A 358 32.54 -6.82 13.94
N HIS A 359 31.63 -6.18 14.67
CA HIS A 359 31.77 -5.98 16.12
C HIS A 359 31.80 -7.32 16.86
N TRP A 360 30.89 -8.25 16.56
CA TRP A 360 30.90 -9.59 17.18
C TRP A 360 32.21 -10.34 16.89
N LEU A 361 32.69 -10.31 15.64
CA LEU A 361 33.94 -10.97 15.24
C LEU A 361 35.18 -10.35 15.90
N SER A 362 35.13 -9.05 16.25
CA SER A 362 36.23 -8.35 16.91
C SER A 362 36.52 -8.88 18.32
N LYS A 363 35.55 -9.55 18.97
CA LYS A 363 35.66 -10.13 20.32
C LYS A 363 36.60 -11.34 20.39
N PHE A 364 36.91 -11.97 19.25
CA PHE A 364 37.77 -13.15 19.22
C PHE A 364 39.19 -12.74 18.85
N GLU A 365 40.17 -12.92 19.73
CA GLU A 365 41.57 -12.54 19.47
C GLU A 365 42.28 -13.52 18.52
N ASN A 366 42.01 -14.81 18.67
CA ASN A 366 42.61 -15.86 17.84
C ASN A 366 42.14 -15.76 16.38
N ALA A 367 43.08 -15.52 15.47
CA ALA A 367 42.82 -15.33 14.04
C ALA A 367 42.15 -16.55 13.37
N THR A 368 42.50 -17.77 13.78
CA THR A 368 41.94 -19.02 13.22
C THR A 368 40.49 -19.19 13.63
N THR A 369 40.17 -18.91 14.90
CA THR A 369 38.80 -18.95 15.43
C THR A 369 37.95 -17.86 14.77
N ARG A 370 38.48 -16.64 14.65
CA ARG A 370 37.83 -15.52 13.97
C ARG A 370 37.53 -15.85 12.51
N ASP A 371 38.48 -16.41 11.76
CA ASP A 371 38.29 -16.78 10.35
C ASP A 371 37.20 -17.86 10.18
N ARG A 372 37.17 -18.84 11.09
CA ARG A 372 36.15 -19.89 11.11
C ARG A 372 34.77 -19.28 11.34
N TYR A 373 34.62 -18.42 12.34
CA TYR A 373 33.33 -17.80 12.66
C TYR A 373 32.89 -16.80 11.60
N GLN A 374 33.82 -15.99 11.07
CA GLN A 374 33.56 -15.10 9.95
C GLN A 374 32.99 -15.88 8.77
N ARG A 375 33.58 -17.02 8.42
CA ARG A 375 33.09 -17.86 7.32
C ARG A 375 31.64 -18.29 7.51
N GLU A 376 31.23 -18.66 8.72
CA GLU A 376 29.86 -19.13 8.96
C GLU A 376 28.84 -17.98 8.94
N VAL A 377 29.14 -16.83 9.57
CA VAL A 377 28.24 -15.67 9.53
C VAL A 377 28.18 -15.03 8.14
N GLU A 378 29.29 -15.01 7.41
CA GLU A 378 29.36 -14.49 6.04
C GLU A 378 28.53 -15.34 5.07
N ARG A 379 28.55 -16.67 5.21
CA ARG A 379 27.66 -17.55 4.43
C ARG A 379 26.19 -17.24 4.66
N LEU A 380 25.78 -17.07 5.91
CA LEU A 380 24.40 -16.76 6.26
C LEU A 380 23.99 -15.38 5.73
N LEU A 381 24.81 -14.35 5.98
CA LEU A 381 24.56 -12.99 5.53
C LEU A 381 24.37 -12.94 4.01
N LEU A 382 25.29 -13.56 3.27
CA LEU A 382 25.21 -13.60 1.82
C LEU A 382 23.97 -14.37 1.36
N TRP A 383 23.64 -15.50 1.98
CA TRP A 383 22.41 -16.23 1.67
C TRP A 383 21.15 -15.36 1.87
N ALA A 384 21.05 -14.65 2.99
CA ALA A 384 19.93 -13.77 3.28
C ALA A 384 19.76 -12.68 2.21
N ILE A 385 20.86 -12.03 1.84
CA ILE A 385 20.85 -10.92 0.89
C ILE A 385 20.61 -11.39 -0.55
N ILE A 386 21.27 -12.47 -0.97
CA ILE A 386 21.29 -12.89 -2.37
C ILE A 386 20.09 -13.80 -2.67
N ALA A 387 19.82 -14.79 -1.82
CA ALA A 387 18.77 -15.77 -2.05
C ALA A 387 17.41 -15.28 -1.53
N LYS A 388 17.36 -14.72 -0.33
CA LYS A 388 16.10 -14.30 0.31
C LYS A 388 15.73 -12.84 0.07
N ARG A 389 16.68 -12.02 -0.40
CA ARG A 389 16.52 -10.55 -0.55
C ARG A 389 16.08 -9.88 0.75
N LYS A 390 16.53 -10.41 1.89
CA LYS A 390 16.26 -9.88 3.23
C LYS A 390 17.57 -9.42 3.87
N PRO A 391 17.57 -8.34 4.67
CA PRO A 391 18.66 -8.09 5.60
C PRO A 391 18.73 -9.22 6.64
N LEU A 392 19.89 -9.42 7.25
CA LEU A 392 20.15 -10.44 8.27
C LEU A 392 19.21 -10.25 9.48
N SER A 393 18.98 -9.00 9.87
CA SER A 393 18.03 -8.61 10.92
C SER A 393 16.56 -8.74 10.54
N SER A 394 16.21 -9.35 9.41
CA SER A 394 14.83 -9.74 9.06
C SER A 394 14.67 -11.24 8.82
N ILE A 395 15.69 -12.04 9.13
CA ILE A 395 15.58 -13.50 9.13
C ILE A 395 14.70 -13.93 10.30
N ASP A 396 13.72 -14.78 10.00
CA ASP A 396 12.84 -15.44 10.97
C ASP A 396 13.26 -16.90 11.22
N ALA A 397 12.51 -17.60 12.07
CA ALA A 397 12.81 -19.00 12.41
C ALA A 397 12.68 -19.96 11.21
N ASP A 398 11.75 -19.69 10.28
CA ASP A 398 11.55 -20.49 9.08
C ASP A 398 12.73 -20.33 8.11
N ASP A 399 13.20 -19.09 7.93
CA ASP A 399 14.41 -18.80 7.16
C ASP A 399 15.65 -19.47 7.78
N ALA A 400 15.77 -19.46 9.11
CA ALA A 400 16.89 -20.06 9.81
C ALA A 400 16.89 -21.60 9.69
N ASP A 401 15.72 -22.25 9.77
CA ASP A 401 15.55 -23.68 9.45
C ASP A 401 15.91 -23.98 7.98
N GLU A 402 15.38 -23.18 7.04
CA GLU A 402 15.65 -23.32 5.61
C GLU A 402 17.15 -23.25 5.32
N TYR A 403 17.85 -22.28 5.92
CA TYR A 403 19.29 -22.13 5.74
C TYR A 403 20.04 -23.38 6.23
N ILE A 404 19.81 -23.81 7.47
CA ILE A 404 20.57 -24.90 8.10
C ILE A 404 20.22 -26.26 7.48
N ASN A 405 18.93 -26.55 7.29
CA ASN A 405 18.47 -27.90 6.96
C ASN A 405 18.30 -28.13 5.46
N ARG A 406 18.16 -27.08 4.63
CA ARG A 406 18.00 -27.21 3.18
C ARG A 406 19.16 -26.59 2.41
N PHE A 407 19.37 -25.29 2.56
CA PHE A 407 20.30 -24.56 1.71
C PHE A 407 21.76 -24.96 1.98
N ALA A 408 22.20 -25.02 3.23
CA ALA A 408 23.56 -25.41 3.58
C ALA A 408 23.88 -26.86 3.19
N ALA A 409 22.88 -27.74 3.16
CA ALA A 409 23.00 -29.12 2.70
C ALA A 409 23.12 -29.22 1.17
N ASN A 410 22.59 -28.24 0.42
CA ASN A 410 22.70 -28.19 -1.03
C ASN A 410 22.64 -26.74 -1.56
N PRO A 411 23.76 -26.01 -1.55
CA PRO A 411 23.75 -24.59 -1.93
C PRO A 411 23.51 -24.42 -3.43
N GLN A 412 22.35 -23.86 -3.80
CA GLN A 412 21.92 -23.68 -5.19
C GLN A 412 21.62 -22.21 -5.55
N PRO A 413 21.92 -21.77 -6.79
CA PRO A 413 22.58 -22.53 -7.85
C PRO A 413 24.08 -22.72 -7.59
N ARG A 414 24.61 -23.92 -7.86
CA ARG A 414 26.00 -24.29 -7.58
C ARG A 414 27.04 -23.30 -8.16
N SER A 415 26.78 -22.71 -9.32
CA SER A 415 27.65 -21.73 -9.99
C SER A 415 27.83 -20.42 -9.21
N ILE A 416 26.85 -20.05 -8.38
CA ILE A 416 26.86 -18.83 -7.58
C ILE A 416 27.42 -19.09 -6.19
N TRP A 417 27.22 -20.27 -5.60
CA TRP A 417 27.52 -20.52 -4.19
C TRP A 417 28.73 -21.40 -3.94
N VAL A 418 29.10 -22.27 -4.88
CA VAL A 418 30.09 -23.32 -4.69
C VAL A 418 31.32 -23.08 -5.57
N GLY A 419 32.47 -22.85 -4.94
CA GLY A 419 33.75 -22.64 -5.61
C GLY A 419 34.51 -23.93 -5.84
N LYS A 420 35.36 -23.95 -6.87
CA LYS A 420 36.33 -25.04 -7.09
C LYS A 420 37.60 -24.75 -6.28
N GLY A 421 37.84 -25.55 -5.26
CA GLY A 421 39.07 -25.52 -4.46
C GLY A 421 39.14 -24.37 -3.44
N GLN A 422 40.32 -24.20 -2.83
CA GLN A 422 40.59 -23.05 -1.96
C GLN A 422 40.92 -21.82 -2.82
N ARG A 423 40.17 -20.74 -2.62
CA ARG A 423 40.43 -19.43 -3.23
C ARG A 423 40.55 -18.39 -2.12
N SER A 424 41.45 -17.43 -2.30
CA SER A 424 41.51 -16.26 -1.41
C SER A 424 40.19 -15.50 -1.48
N ARG A 425 39.77 -14.87 -0.38
CA ARG A 425 38.61 -13.96 -0.36
C ARG A 425 38.74 -12.81 -1.36
N GLU A 426 39.98 -12.45 -1.66
CA GLU A 426 40.29 -11.36 -2.59
C GLU A 426 40.19 -11.77 -4.06
N ASP A 427 40.14 -13.08 -4.34
CA ASP A 427 39.98 -13.63 -5.69
C ASP A 427 38.53 -13.39 -6.17
N PRO A 428 38.33 -12.77 -7.35
CA PRO A 428 36.99 -12.58 -7.90
C PRO A 428 36.19 -13.88 -8.02
N SER A 429 36.85 -15.01 -8.31
CA SER A 429 36.23 -16.34 -8.44
C SER A 429 35.86 -17.01 -7.10
N TRP A 430 36.14 -16.34 -5.96
CA TRP A 430 35.79 -16.83 -4.64
C TRP A 430 34.29 -17.09 -4.49
N ARG A 431 33.97 -18.08 -3.65
CA ARG A 431 32.63 -18.54 -3.34
C ARG A 431 32.56 -19.00 -1.88
N PRO A 432 31.43 -18.78 -1.19
CA PRO A 432 31.31 -19.03 0.26
C PRO A 432 31.27 -20.52 0.63
N PHE A 433 30.84 -21.38 -0.29
CA PHE A 433 30.83 -22.84 -0.11
C PHE A 433 31.89 -23.51 -0.98
N ARG A 434 32.46 -24.61 -0.48
CA ARG A 434 33.32 -25.53 -1.26
C ARG A 434 32.55 -26.76 -1.75
N GLY A 435 31.32 -26.92 -1.27
CA GLY A 435 30.39 -27.99 -1.56
C GLY A 435 29.25 -27.97 -0.55
N PRO A 436 28.29 -28.89 -0.68
CA PRO A 436 27.36 -29.27 0.38
C PRO A 436 28.05 -29.38 1.74
N LEU A 437 27.48 -28.76 2.78
CA LEU A 437 27.96 -28.97 4.15
C LEU A 437 27.49 -30.34 4.64
N SER A 438 28.41 -31.12 5.20
CA SER A 438 28.09 -32.36 5.91
C SER A 438 27.23 -32.07 7.14
N ASP A 439 26.51 -33.07 7.63
CA ASP A 439 25.67 -32.98 8.83
C ASP A 439 26.43 -32.38 10.02
N GLU A 440 27.66 -32.85 10.25
CA GLU A 440 28.51 -32.35 11.32
C GLU A 440 28.93 -30.89 11.11
N SER A 441 29.23 -30.49 9.86
CA SER A 441 29.53 -29.10 9.56
C SER A 441 28.31 -28.21 9.77
N ARG A 442 27.11 -28.66 9.41
CA ARG A 442 25.86 -27.89 9.61
C ARG A 442 25.53 -27.73 11.09
N ARG A 443 25.72 -28.77 11.91
CA ARG A 443 25.63 -28.68 13.38
C ARG A 443 26.55 -27.61 13.94
N ARG A 444 27.83 -27.62 13.54
CA ARG A 444 28.81 -26.63 13.98
C ARG A 444 28.45 -25.21 13.53
N THR A 445 28.00 -25.05 12.29
CA THR A 445 27.47 -23.79 11.77
C THR A 445 26.28 -23.31 12.62
N LEU A 446 25.33 -24.18 12.95
CA LEU A 446 24.18 -23.83 13.82
C LEU A 446 24.64 -23.34 15.21
N LEU A 447 25.59 -24.02 15.85
CA LEU A 447 26.11 -23.60 17.16
C LEU A 447 26.80 -22.23 17.09
N THR A 448 27.62 -21.99 16.06
CA THR A 448 28.26 -20.69 15.84
C THR A 448 27.23 -19.59 15.61
N LEU A 449 26.20 -19.85 14.80
CA LEU A 449 25.15 -18.86 14.53
C LEU A 449 24.27 -18.59 15.75
N ARG A 450 23.96 -19.60 16.57
CA ARG A 450 23.28 -19.39 17.86
C ARG A 450 24.05 -18.44 18.75
N GLY A 451 25.32 -18.73 19.02
CA GLY A 451 26.16 -17.89 19.89
C GLY A 451 26.36 -16.47 19.34
N CYS A 452 26.38 -16.31 18.01
CA CYS A 452 26.39 -14.98 17.38
C CYS A 452 25.09 -14.21 17.63
N PHE A 453 23.94 -14.82 17.34
CA PHE A 453 22.65 -14.13 17.49
C PHE A 453 22.27 -13.93 18.96
N ASP A 454 22.67 -14.81 19.87
CA ASP A 454 22.52 -14.62 21.32
C ASP A 454 23.25 -13.36 21.78
N ASP A 455 24.48 -13.16 21.31
CA ASP A 455 25.27 -11.97 21.64
C ASP A 455 24.69 -10.69 21.00
N LEU A 456 24.14 -10.78 19.78
CA LEU A 456 23.44 -9.66 19.15
C LEU A 456 22.14 -9.28 19.89
N VAL A 457 21.42 -10.26 20.45
CA VAL A 457 20.27 -9.99 21.32
C VAL A 457 20.73 -9.39 22.65
N ALA A 458 21.81 -9.91 23.25
CA ALA A 458 22.35 -9.40 24.51
C ALA A 458 22.86 -7.95 24.41
N GLN A 459 23.24 -7.49 23.22
CA GLN A 459 23.63 -6.11 22.94
C GLN A 459 22.46 -5.21 22.51
N ASP A 460 21.21 -5.69 22.63
CA ASP A 460 20.02 -5.01 22.13
C ASP A 460 20.11 -4.63 20.64
N TYR A 461 20.85 -5.40 19.83
CA TYR A 461 20.87 -5.20 18.38
C TYR A 461 19.64 -5.86 17.73
N LEU A 462 19.29 -7.08 18.18
CA LEU A 462 18.12 -7.86 17.76
C LEU A 462 17.12 -8.06 18.91
N ILE A 463 15.85 -8.30 18.57
CA ILE A 463 14.80 -8.62 19.57
C ILE A 463 14.87 -10.08 19.99
N ALA A 464 15.08 -11.00 19.04
CA ALA A 464 15.05 -12.44 19.29
C ALA A 464 16.09 -13.20 18.44
N ASN A 465 16.52 -14.36 18.93
CA ASN A 465 17.40 -15.27 18.19
C ASN A 465 16.57 -16.24 17.32
N PRO A 466 16.62 -16.15 15.98
CA PRO A 466 15.87 -17.04 15.09
C PRO A 466 16.40 -18.48 15.08
N PHE A 467 17.63 -18.73 15.55
CA PHE A 467 18.23 -20.06 15.60
C PHE A 467 17.90 -20.85 16.89
N GLN A 468 17.21 -20.23 17.85
CA GLN A 468 16.98 -20.83 19.18
C GLN A 468 16.17 -22.13 19.10
N GLY A 469 15.13 -22.16 18.26
CA GLY A 469 14.19 -23.28 18.14
C GLY A 469 14.57 -24.37 17.14
N ILE A 470 15.70 -24.24 16.42
CA ILE A 470 16.07 -25.20 15.37
C ILE A 470 16.56 -26.51 16.00
N ASP A 471 15.73 -27.54 15.97
CA ASP A 471 16.15 -28.86 16.45
C ASP A 471 17.09 -29.53 15.45
N TRP A 472 18.14 -30.15 15.98
CA TRP A 472 18.94 -31.11 15.25
C TRP A 472 18.77 -32.44 15.95
N LYS A 473 18.16 -33.42 15.27
CA LYS A 473 17.89 -34.77 15.81
C LYS A 473 19.07 -35.24 16.70
N GLY A 474 18.90 -35.16 18.02
CA GLY A 474 19.77 -35.79 19.01
C GLY A 474 20.59 -34.94 19.99
N ILE A 475 20.36 -33.63 20.21
CA ILE A 475 21.05 -32.92 21.32
C ILE A 475 20.08 -32.11 22.19
N ARG A 476 19.90 -32.58 23.44
CA ARG A 476 19.45 -31.77 24.58
C ARG A 476 20.44 -30.62 24.77
N GLN A 477 19.96 -29.39 24.79
CA GLN A 477 20.73 -28.21 25.20
C GLN A 477 21.45 -28.50 26.53
N LYS A 478 22.78 -28.59 26.50
CA LYS A 478 23.58 -28.21 27.67
C LYS A 478 24.17 -26.85 27.34
N ASN A 479 23.59 -25.83 27.97
CA ASN A 479 24.25 -24.55 28.16
C ASN A 479 25.58 -24.80 28.88
N THR A 480 26.68 -24.53 28.19
CA THR A 480 27.97 -24.20 28.82
C THR A 480 28.61 -23.09 27.99
N TYR A 481 28.21 -21.86 28.28
CA TYR A 481 29.17 -20.77 28.29
C TYR A 481 30.08 -21.01 29.50
N THR A 482 31.22 -21.65 29.27
CA THR A 482 32.32 -21.68 30.23
C THR A 482 33.61 -21.78 29.44
N GLU A 483 34.31 -20.66 29.33
CA GLU A 483 35.71 -20.48 29.76
C GLU A 483 36.24 -19.16 29.17
N PHE A 484 35.93 -18.07 29.88
CA PHE A 484 36.93 -17.01 30.06
C PHE A 484 37.95 -17.57 31.03
N GLY A 485 39.17 -17.85 30.56
CA GLY A 485 40.26 -18.28 31.40
C GLY A 485 41.36 -19.00 30.64
N GLU A 486 42.22 -18.27 29.93
CA GLU A 486 43.61 -18.70 29.84
C GLU A 486 44.42 -17.81 30.78
N THR A 487 44.72 -18.41 31.93
CA THR A 487 45.72 -17.98 32.90
C THR A 487 47.09 -17.97 32.26
N SER A 488 47.82 -16.90 32.52
CA SER A 488 49.27 -16.80 32.39
C SER A 488 49.98 -17.96 33.10
N GLY A 489 51.05 -18.48 32.48
CA GLY A 489 52.09 -19.28 33.14
C GLY A 489 52.43 -20.57 32.40
N GLU A 490 53.45 -20.55 31.52
CA GLU A 490 54.86 -20.82 31.85
C GLU A 490 55.78 -20.17 30.82
#